data_AF-A0A1Z5I9Z9-F1
#
_entry.id   AF-A0A1Z5I9Z9-F1
#
_cell.length_a   1.000
_cell.length_b   1.000
_cell.length_c   1.000
_cell.angle_alpha   90.00
_cell.angle_beta   90.00
_cell.angle_gamma   90.00
#
_symmetry.space_group_name_H-M   'P 1'
#
loop_
_entity.id
_entity.type
_entity.pdbx_description
1 polymer ?
#
loop_
_entity_poly.entity_id
_entity_poly.type
_entity_poly.pdbx_seq_one_letter_code
_entity_poly.pdbx_strand_id
1 'polypeptide(L)'
;MQLLIGDVSELQIPQRKAEIKLFFGSIGYQLSASSEKLVSLTSEYAQLSVEPPVTFVRYDRERFLSIRSDGKSMTLPYGEKK
;
A
#
# COMPACT_ATOMS: atom_id res chain seq x y z
N MET A 1 -5.55 8.23 7.09
CA MET A 1 -4.56 8.77 6.10
C MET A 1 -4.78 8.11 4.74
N GLN A 2 -4.52 8.77 3.62
CA GLN A 2 -4.71 8.20 2.27
C GLN A 2 -3.44 8.34 1.42
N LEU A 3 -3.17 7.35 0.57
CA LEU A 3 -2.08 7.32 -0.41
C LEU A 3 -2.62 6.74 -1.73
N LEU A 4 -2.52 7.52 -2.81
CA LEU A 4 -2.81 7.06 -4.17
C LEU A 4 -1.50 6.67 -4.84
N ILE A 5 -1.46 5.54 -5.53
CA ILE A 5 -0.42 5.18 -6.49
C ILE A 5 -1.09 5.11 -7.85
N GLY A 6 -0.77 6.05 -8.73
CA GLY A 6 -1.30 6.11 -10.09
C GLY A 6 -0.55 5.21 -11.05
N ASP A 7 0.76 5.06 -10.86
CA ASP A 7 1.62 4.23 -11.70
C ASP A 7 2.75 3.54 -10.91
N VAL A 8 3.25 2.40 -11.39
CA VAL A 8 4.36 1.66 -10.75
C VAL A 8 5.65 2.48 -10.72
N SER A 9 5.90 3.32 -11.73
CA SER A 9 7.09 4.17 -11.81
C SER A 9 7.22 5.13 -10.63
N GLU A 10 6.11 5.46 -9.95
CA GLU A 10 6.13 6.31 -8.75
C GLU A 10 6.94 5.72 -7.60
N LEU A 11 7.06 4.38 -7.54
CA LEU A 11 7.91 3.71 -6.54
C LEU A 11 9.40 4.03 -6.72
N GLN A 12 9.80 4.50 -7.90
CA GLN A 12 11.19 4.89 -8.21
C GLN A 12 11.45 6.38 -7.94
N ILE A 13 10.41 7.19 -7.76
CA ILE A 13 10.55 8.63 -7.48
C ILE A 13 10.98 8.81 -6.02
N PRO A 14 12.15 9.39 -5.71
CA PRO A 14 12.68 9.45 -4.34
C PRO A 14 11.73 10.12 -3.34
N GLN A 15 11.07 11.23 -3.73
CA GLN A 15 10.12 11.92 -2.86
C GLN A 15 8.90 11.03 -2.54
N ARG A 16 8.36 10.33 -3.56
CA ARG A 16 7.24 9.41 -3.39
C ARG A 16 7.63 8.22 -2.54
N LYS A 17 8.84 7.67 -2.72
CA LYS A 17 9.35 6.58 -1.89
C LYS A 17 9.40 6.93 -0.40
N ALA A 18 9.76 8.17 -0.06
CA ALA A 18 9.73 8.63 1.33
C ALA A 18 8.29 8.67 1.88
N GLU A 19 7.35 9.22 1.11
CA GLU A 19 5.93 9.26 1.46
C GLU A 19 5.33 7.86 1.63
N ILE A 20 5.57 6.96 0.68
CA ILE A 20 5.15 5.55 0.71
C ILE A 20 5.71 4.86 1.97
N LYS A 21 7.00 5.07 2.27
CA LYS A 21 7.65 4.49 3.44
C LYS A 21 7.04 5.03 4.75
N LEU A 22 6.72 6.32 4.83
CA LEU A 22 6.02 6.90 5.98
C LEU A 22 4.60 6.33 6.11
N PHE A 23 3.92 6.13 4.98
CA PHE A 23 2.56 5.61 4.96
C PHE A 23 2.47 4.18 5.49
N PHE A 24 3.36 3.29 5.05
CA PHE A 24 3.32 1.89 5.47
C PHE A 24 4.18 1.56 6.70
N GLY A 25 5.14 2.43 7.05
CA GLY A 25 6.16 2.16 8.06
C GLY A 25 5.63 1.81 9.45
N SER A 26 4.48 2.36 9.84
CA SER A 26 3.86 2.12 11.15
C SER A 26 2.86 0.96 11.19
N ILE A 27 2.53 0.36 10.04
CA ILE A 27 1.44 -0.64 9.91
C ILE A 27 1.91 -2.00 9.39
N GLY A 28 3.22 -2.26 9.43
CA GLY A 28 3.78 -3.58 9.12
C GLY A 28 3.68 -4.02 7.64
N TYR A 29 3.26 -3.11 6.76
CA TYR A 29 3.23 -3.35 5.32
C TYR A 29 4.46 -2.75 4.62
N GLN A 30 4.76 -3.28 3.44
CA GLN A 30 5.75 -2.74 2.52
C GLN A 30 5.15 -2.78 1.11
N LEU A 31 5.33 -1.68 0.37
CA LEU A 31 4.93 -1.60 -1.03
C LEU A 31 6.17 -1.69 -1.91
N SER A 32 6.14 -2.57 -2.90
CA SER A 32 7.20 -2.77 -3.89
C SER A 32 6.60 -2.93 -5.29
N ALA A 33 7.43 -2.87 -6.33
CA ALA A 33 7.01 -3.24 -7.67
C ALA A 33 7.16 -4.76 -7.82
N SER A 34 6.08 -5.47 -8.19
CA SER A 34 6.16 -6.90 -8.54
C SER A 34 6.47 -7.10 -10.02
N SER A 35 6.03 -6.16 -10.86
CA SER A 35 6.28 -6.11 -12.30
C SER A 35 6.20 -4.66 -12.78
N GLU A 36 6.37 -4.40 -14.06
CA GLU A 36 6.19 -3.06 -14.65
C GLU A 36 4.77 -2.51 -14.52
N LYS A 37 3.78 -3.37 -14.25
CA LYS A 37 2.35 -3.00 -14.16
C LYS A 37 1.72 -3.28 -12.80
N LEU A 38 2.39 -3.99 -11.91
CA LEU A 38 1.82 -4.41 -10.63
C LEU A 38 2.64 -3.89 -9.46
N VAL A 39 1.93 -3.36 -8.47
CA VAL A 39 2.47 -3.11 -7.15
C VAL A 39 2.18 -4.29 -6.24
N SER A 40 3.17 -4.73 -5.48
CA SER A 40 3.04 -5.75 -4.43
C SER A 40 2.98 -5.07 -3.08
N LEU A 41 1.95 -5.38 -2.31
CA LEU A 41 1.83 -5.06 -0.90
C LEU A 41 2.14 -6.31 -0.10
N THR A 42 3.24 -6.29 0.64
CA THR A 42 3.72 -7.42 1.44
C THR A 42 3.70 -7.09 2.92
N SER A 43 3.34 -8.07 3.74
CA SER A 43 3.42 -8.07 5.20
C SER A 43 3.92 -9.44 5.69
N GLU A 44 4.06 -9.60 7.00
CA GLU A 44 4.40 -10.90 7.60
C GLU A 44 3.33 -11.99 7.36
N TYR A 45 2.09 -11.60 7.07
CA TYR A 45 0.95 -12.53 6.99
C TYR A 45 0.35 -12.65 5.58
N ALA A 46 0.63 -11.70 4.70
CA ALA A 46 0.00 -11.64 3.38
C ALA A 46 0.88 -10.92 2.35
N GLN A 47 0.80 -11.39 1.11
CA GLN A 47 1.30 -10.69 -0.08
C GLN A 47 0.13 -10.52 -1.05
N LEU A 48 -0.02 -9.30 -1.56
CA LEU A 48 -1.07 -8.93 -2.49
C LEU A 48 -0.48 -8.17 -3.67
N SER A 49 -0.82 -8.55 -4.90
CA SER A 49 -0.47 -7.77 -6.09
C SER A 49 -1.70 -7.05 -6.63
N VAL A 50 -1.56 -5.76 -6.92
CA VAL A 50 -2.63 -4.88 -7.42
C VAL A 50 -2.10 -4.05 -8.59
N GLU A 51 -2.94 -3.83 -9.60
CA GLU A 51 -2.63 -2.95 -10.73
C GLU A 51 -3.03 -1.51 -10.39
N PRO A 52 -2.14 -0.52 -10.57
CA PRO A 52 -2.52 0.88 -10.47
C PRO A 52 -3.57 1.30 -11.52
N PRO A 53 -4.40 2.33 -11.27
CA PRO A 53 -4.37 3.20 -10.10
C PRO A 53 -5.00 2.52 -8.86
N VAL A 54 -4.27 2.57 -7.74
CA VAL A 54 -4.70 1.99 -6.46
C VAL A 54 -4.63 3.01 -5.35
N THR A 55 -5.70 3.11 -4.56
CA THR A 55 -5.77 3.97 -3.38
C THR A 55 -5.72 3.14 -2.12
N PHE A 56 -4.76 3.46 -1.25
CA PHE A 56 -4.60 2.92 0.09
C PHE A 56 -5.16 3.90 1.11
N VAL A 57 -6.05 3.44 2.00
CA VAL A 57 -6.63 4.25 3.07
C VAL A 57 -6.44 3.55 4.41
N ARG A 58 -5.75 4.23 5.32
CA ARG A 58 -5.52 3.76 6.69
C ARG A 58 -6.62 4.23 7.62
N TYR A 59 -7.18 3.27 8.35
CA TYR A 59 -8.08 3.44 9.47
C TYR A 59 -7.38 3.00 10.75
N ASP A 60 -6.59 3.90 11.34
CA ASP A 60 -5.66 3.55 12.42
C ASP A 60 -6.37 3.17 13.73
N ARG A 61 -7.56 3.74 13.98
CA ARG A 61 -8.37 3.42 15.16
C ARG A 61 -8.91 1.99 15.10
N GLU A 62 -9.36 1.58 13.93
CA GLU A 62 -9.94 0.27 13.66
C GLU A 62 -8.89 -0.78 13.23
N ARG A 63 -7.64 -0.33 12.99
CA ARG A 63 -6.48 -1.16 12.62
C ARG A 63 -6.66 -1.96 11.33
N PHE A 64 -7.15 -1.28 10.29
CA PHE A 64 -7.24 -1.87 8.96
C PHE A 64 -6.85 -0.92 7.83
N LEU A 65 -6.38 -1.51 6.73
CA LEU A 65 -6.01 -0.88 5.48
C LEU A 65 -7.07 -1.21 4.43
N SER A 66 -7.75 -0.19 3.92
CA SER A 66 -8.62 -0.33 2.75
C SER A 66 -7.79 -0.09 1.49
N ILE A 67 -7.91 -1.01 0.54
CA ILE A 67 -7.23 -1.00 -0.76
C ILE A 67 -8.31 -0.92 -1.81
N ARG A 68 -8.31 0.16 -2.60
CA ARG A 68 -9.32 0.43 -3.63
C ARG A 68 -8.65 0.48 -4.98
N SER A 69 -9.11 -0.37 -5.90
CA SER A 69 -8.55 -0.49 -7.26
C SER A 69 -9.64 -0.96 -8.21
N ASP A 70 -9.76 -0.34 -9.37
CA ASP A 70 -10.67 -0.76 -10.45
C ASP A 70 -12.11 -1.07 -9.96
N GLY A 71 -12.69 -0.16 -9.18
CA GLY A 71 -14.03 -0.30 -8.60
C GLY A 71 -14.17 -1.36 -7.50
N LYS A 72 -13.12 -2.13 -7.21
CA LYS A 72 -13.08 -3.12 -6.13
C LYS A 72 -12.45 -2.50 -4.88
N SER A 73 -12.95 -2.93 -3.73
CA SER A 73 -12.38 -2.59 -2.42
C SER A 73 -12.09 -3.86 -1.66
N MET A 74 -10.90 -3.93 -1.08
CA MET A 74 -10.52 -4.97 -0.13
C MET A 74 -10.01 -4.33 1.15
N THR A 75 -10.18 -5.03 2.26
CA THR A 75 -9.70 -4.59 3.56
C THR A 75 -8.74 -5.62 4.12
N LEU A 76 -7.57 -5.18 4.56
CA LEU A 76 -6.58 -6.01 5.24
C LEU A 76 -6.36 -5.50 6.67
N PRO A 77 -6.39 -6.38 7.69
CA PRO A 77 -6.05 -5.97 9.06
C PRO A 77 -4.54 -5.69 9.19
N TYR A 78 -4.16 -4.75 10.05
CA TYR A 78 -2.75 -4.58 10.43
C TYR A 78 -2.55 -4.45 11.95
N GLY A 79 -1.36 -4.84 12.40
CA GLY A 79 -0.85 -4.51 13.72
C GLY A 79 0.03 -3.27 13.70
N GLU A 80 0.28 -2.68 14.86
CA GLU A 80 1.41 -1.76 15.02
C GLU A 80 2.70 -2.56 14.81
N LYS A 81 3.61 -2.02 13.99
CA LYS A 81 4.94 -2.61 13.86
C LYS A 81 5.64 -2.48 15.22
N LYS A 82 5.94 -3.61 15.87
CA LYS A 82 6.66 -3.68 17.15
C LYS A 82 8.06 -3.07 17.05
#